data_AF-A0A9D0YHD5-F1
#
_entry.id   AF-A0A9D0YHD5-F1
#
_cell.length_a   1.000
_cell.length_b   1.000
_cell.length_c   1.000
_cell.angle_alpha   90.00
_cell.angle_beta   90.00
_cell.angle_gamma   90.00
#
_symmetry.space_group_name_H-M   'P 1'
#
loop_
_entity.id
_entity.type
_entity.pdbx_description
1 polymer ?
#
loop_
_entity_poly.entity_id
_entity_poly.type
_entity_poly.pdbx_seq_one_letter_code
_entity_poly.pdbx_strand_id
1 'polypeptide(L)'
;MKTKHLKRFFLSIAITAFVAILAGNALAANQNLSRDGDSTTYAPQATSNDFIVAAPYWQVDSGSYTFMAVSHSSLSGMASEIGLIINAIDSTGAAYDTAETFTVSAGTTTRVFIVPTNHATVNSTNITTAKFLAGTSDFTYGHVRINPKASAPQLIFGAQGCGGIRSSVAGGECSQITGRGFRDITMLTYWGSVIIEANTTGFAMEFVGDMNDSHNPSLNGAVGYMTSGPNLQ
;
A
#
# COMPACT_ATOMS: atom_id res chain seq x y z
N MET A 1 -21.06 0.41 44.47
CA MET A 1 -21.22 0.51 43.00
C MET A 1 -20.16 1.36 42.27
N LYS A 2 -19.10 1.87 42.93
CA LYS A 2 -18.12 2.81 42.31
C LYS A 2 -16.83 2.17 41.74
N THR A 3 -16.47 0.95 42.15
CA THR A 3 -15.22 0.28 41.72
C THR A 3 -15.27 -0.36 40.34
N LYS A 4 -16.48 -0.69 39.83
CA LYS A 4 -16.66 -1.30 38.49
C LYS A 4 -16.44 -0.30 37.36
N HIS A 5 -16.74 0.98 37.57
CA HIS A 5 -16.53 2.02 36.56
C HIS A 5 -15.05 2.35 36.37
N LEU A 6 -14.28 2.44 37.46
CA LEU A 6 -12.85 2.73 37.41
C LEU A 6 -12.05 1.63 36.70
N LYS A 7 -12.36 0.34 36.99
CA LYS A 7 -11.72 -0.80 36.32
C LYS A 7 -11.98 -0.82 34.81
N ARG A 8 -13.20 -0.48 34.38
CA ARG A 8 -13.55 -0.41 32.96
C ARG A 8 -12.80 0.72 32.26
N PHE A 9 -12.68 1.88 32.89
CA PHE A 9 -11.95 3.03 32.35
C PHE A 9 -10.45 2.73 32.17
N PHE A 10 -9.81 2.11 33.16
CA PHE A 10 -8.41 1.71 33.04
C PHE A 10 -8.19 0.65 31.96
N LEU A 11 -9.11 -0.31 31.83
CA LEU A 11 -9.00 -1.33 30.78
C LEU A 11 -9.15 -0.71 29.39
N SER A 12 -10.05 0.26 29.21
CA SER A 12 -10.20 1.00 27.95
C SER A 12 -8.95 1.79 27.59
N ILE A 13 -8.37 2.54 28.54
CA ILE A 13 -7.13 3.31 28.33
C ILE A 13 -5.96 2.38 28.01
N ALA A 14 -5.83 1.26 28.71
CA ALA A 14 -4.78 0.28 28.47
C ALA A 14 -4.90 -0.35 27.08
N ILE A 15 -6.12 -0.70 26.63
CA ILE A 15 -6.36 -1.25 25.29
C ILE A 15 -6.03 -0.21 24.22
N THR A 16 -6.47 1.05 24.37
CA THR A 16 -6.17 2.11 23.41
C THR A 16 -4.67 2.41 23.33
N ALA A 17 -3.96 2.44 24.47
CA ALA A 17 -2.51 2.61 24.49
C ALA A 17 -1.77 1.43 23.84
N PHE A 18 -2.23 0.20 24.07
CA PHE A 18 -1.63 -0.99 23.46
C PHE A 18 -1.84 -1.04 21.95
N VAL A 19 -3.04 -0.66 21.48
CA VAL A 19 -3.32 -0.55 20.04
C VAL A 19 -2.47 0.55 19.40
N ALA A 20 -2.32 1.71 20.06
CA ALA A 20 -1.50 2.81 19.55
C ALA A 20 -0.01 2.44 19.47
N ILE A 21 0.55 1.76 20.47
CA ILE A 21 1.95 1.33 20.48
C ILE A 21 2.19 0.20 19.49
N LEU A 22 1.28 -0.78 19.40
CA LEU A 22 1.44 -1.92 18.50
C LEU A 22 1.24 -1.51 17.02
N ALA A 23 0.25 -0.64 16.73
CA ALA A 23 0.09 -0.04 15.41
C ALA A 23 1.26 0.90 15.08
N GLY A 24 1.73 1.68 16.05
CA GLY A 24 2.89 2.55 15.91
C GLY A 24 4.15 1.80 15.53
N ASN A 25 4.43 0.65 16.17
CA ASN A 25 5.58 -0.19 15.84
C ASN A 25 5.42 -0.96 14.52
N ALA A 26 4.19 -1.35 14.15
CA ALA A 26 3.91 -1.95 12.85
C ALA A 26 4.06 -0.95 11.69
N LEU A 27 3.87 0.35 11.96
CA LEU A 27 4.02 1.45 11.00
C LEU A 27 5.41 2.13 11.05
N ALA A 28 6.15 1.99 12.16
CA ALA A 28 7.50 2.50 12.32
C ALA A 28 8.52 1.56 11.65
N ALA A 29 8.52 1.55 10.32
CA ALA A 29 9.66 1.03 9.58
C ALA A 29 10.95 1.77 10.02
N ASN A 30 12.01 1.00 10.21
CA ASN A 30 13.34 1.39 10.66
C ASN A 30 13.76 2.85 10.40
N GLN A 31 14.37 3.41 11.44
CA GLN A 31 15.04 4.70 11.50
C GLN A 31 16.07 4.88 10.37
N ASN A 32 16.05 6.05 9.72
CA ASN A 32 17.17 6.66 8.99
C ASN A 32 17.79 5.93 7.78
N LEU A 33 17.00 5.67 6.75
CA LEU A 33 17.43 5.75 5.35
C LEU A 33 16.40 6.62 4.63
N SER A 34 16.83 7.54 3.76
CA SER A 34 15.97 8.51 3.03
C SER A 34 14.55 7.98 2.83
N ARG A 35 13.58 8.53 3.59
CA ARG A 35 12.15 8.20 3.49
C ARG A 35 11.60 8.62 2.12
N ASP A 36 12.25 9.61 1.51
CA ASP A 36 11.98 10.01 0.15
C ASP A 36 12.73 9.07 -0.82
N GLY A 37 12.16 8.82 -2.01
CA GLY A 37 12.82 8.04 -3.06
C GLY A 37 14.23 8.55 -3.36
N ASP A 38 15.08 7.72 -3.96
CA ASP A 38 16.47 8.09 -4.27
C ASP A 38 16.52 9.44 -5.01
N SER A 39 17.15 10.46 -4.42
CA SER A 39 17.12 11.82 -4.96
C SER A 39 17.85 11.98 -6.30
N THR A 40 18.64 10.98 -6.69
CA THR A 40 19.44 10.97 -7.93
C THR A 40 18.81 10.12 -9.01
N THR A 41 18.29 8.94 -8.66
CA THR A 41 17.67 8.00 -9.59
C THR A 41 16.14 8.11 -9.63
N TYR A 42 15.57 8.88 -8.69
CA TYR A 42 14.13 9.04 -8.46
C TYR A 42 13.43 7.71 -8.14
N ALA A 43 14.20 6.70 -7.74
CA ALA A 43 13.67 5.37 -7.53
C ALA A 43 13.00 5.20 -6.17
N PRO A 44 11.80 4.60 -6.11
CA PRO A 44 11.20 4.21 -4.86
C PRO A 44 12.11 3.18 -4.20
N GLN A 45 12.61 3.51 -3.01
CA GLN A 45 13.37 2.58 -2.19
C GLN A 45 12.39 1.64 -1.45
N ALA A 46 12.86 0.48 -0.99
CA ALA A 46 12.03 -0.49 -0.27
C ALA A 46 11.35 0.10 0.99
N THR A 47 11.89 1.19 1.52
CA THR A 47 11.42 1.92 2.69
C THR A 47 10.85 3.30 2.36
N SER A 48 10.80 3.70 1.08
CA SER A 48 10.29 5.02 0.70
C SER A 48 8.77 5.01 0.78
N ASN A 49 8.21 5.92 1.57
CA ASN A 49 6.79 5.92 1.93
C ASN A 49 5.91 6.80 1.03
N ASP A 50 6.52 7.57 0.13
CA ASP A 50 5.87 8.51 -0.80
C ASP A 50 5.01 7.81 -1.87
N PHE A 51 5.39 6.58 -2.21
CA PHE A 51 4.79 5.81 -3.30
C PHE A 51 4.22 4.48 -2.85
N ILE A 52 4.07 4.29 -1.53
CA ILE A 52 3.54 3.06 -0.95
C ILE A 52 2.07 3.25 -0.63
N VAL A 53 1.32 2.17 -0.80
CA VAL A 53 -0.01 2.03 -0.22
C VAL A 53 0.04 0.93 0.83
N ALA A 54 -0.49 1.19 2.01
CA ALA A 54 -0.55 0.23 3.10
C ALA A 54 -1.98 -0.02 3.55
N ALA A 55 -2.28 -1.25 3.96
CA ALA A 55 -3.48 -1.55 4.74
C ALA A 55 -3.04 -2.06 6.11
N PRO A 56 -3.48 -1.44 7.22
CA PRO A 56 -2.96 -1.74 8.55
C PRO A 56 -3.37 -3.13 9.05
N TYR A 57 -4.37 -3.74 8.42
CA TYR A 57 -4.94 -5.00 8.88
C TYR A 57 -5.36 -5.92 7.73
N TRP A 58 -4.96 -7.18 7.81
CA TRP A 58 -5.54 -8.33 7.13
C TRP A 58 -5.61 -9.51 8.12
N GLN A 59 -6.50 -10.47 7.89
CA GLN A 59 -6.49 -11.75 8.60
C GLN A 59 -6.94 -12.90 7.72
N VAL A 60 -6.58 -14.11 8.14
CA VAL A 60 -7.01 -15.39 7.58
C VAL A 60 -7.15 -16.41 8.70
N ASP A 61 -8.01 -17.40 8.49
CA ASP A 61 -8.18 -18.61 9.29
C ASP A 61 -8.93 -19.64 8.43
N SER A 62 -9.11 -20.85 8.92
CA SER A 62 -9.95 -21.91 8.35
C SER A 62 -11.37 -21.49 7.93
N GLY A 63 -11.92 -20.40 8.50
CA GLY A 63 -13.22 -19.82 8.13
C GLY A 63 -13.18 -18.33 7.81
N SER A 64 -12.00 -17.77 7.51
CA SER A 64 -11.88 -16.37 7.12
C SER A 64 -10.79 -16.14 6.07
N TYR A 65 -11.00 -15.15 5.21
CA TYR A 65 -10.01 -14.71 4.25
C TYR A 65 -10.07 -13.19 4.07
N THR A 66 -8.99 -12.62 3.54
CA THR A 66 -8.96 -11.19 3.18
C THR A 66 -9.08 -11.04 1.67
N PHE A 67 -9.99 -10.17 1.24
CA PHE A 67 -10.17 -9.77 -0.15
C PHE A 67 -9.70 -8.33 -0.34
N MET A 68 -9.02 -8.09 -1.45
CA MET A 68 -8.67 -6.76 -1.92
C MET A 68 -8.94 -6.65 -3.42
N ALA A 69 -9.31 -5.46 -3.87
CA ALA A 69 -9.43 -5.11 -5.26
C ALA A 69 -8.67 -3.83 -5.55
N VAL A 70 -7.87 -3.88 -6.61
CA VAL A 70 -7.07 -2.75 -7.10
C VAL A 70 -7.63 -2.36 -8.45
N SER A 71 -8.11 -1.13 -8.57
CA SER A 71 -8.80 -0.64 -9.76
C SER A 71 -8.08 0.54 -10.39
N HIS A 72 -8.00 0.52 -11.72
CA HIS A 72 -7.46 1.60 -12.51
C HIS A 72 -8.61 2.41 -13.15
N SER A 73 -8.86 3.61 -12.66
CA SER A 73 -9.98 4.48 -13.10
C SER A 73 -9.83 5.06 -14.51
N SER A 74 -8.67 4.88 -15.16
CA SER A 74 -8.40 5.35 -16.53
C SER A 74 -8.48 6.88 -16.67
N LEU A 75 -8.14 7.60 -15.60
CA LEU A 75 -8.11 9.05 -15.60
C LEU A 75 -6.96 9.60 -16.45
N SER A 76 -7.19 10.78 -17.02
CA SER A 76 -6.14 11.51 -17.74
C SER A 76 -4.98 11.80 -16.80
N GLY A 77 -3.75 11.55 -17.26
CA GLY A 77 -2.53 11.67 -16.45
C GLY A 77 -2.04 10.38 -15.81
N MET A 78 -2.83 9.30 -15.79
CA MET A 78 -2.37 7.95 -15.41
C MET A 78 -1.79 7.21 -16.63
N ALA A 79 -0.78 6.37 -16.40
CA ALA A 79 -0.31 5.44 -17.43
C ALA A 79 -1.45 4.49 -17.83
N SER A 80 -1.43 3.92 -19.05
CA SER A 80 -2.44 2.92 -19.43
C SER A 80 -2.28 1.60 -18.66
N GLU A 81 -1.14 1.42 -17.99
CA GLU A 81 -0.75 0.25 -17.24
C GLU A 81 0.08 0.66 -16.04
N ILE A 82 -0.36 0.27 -14.84
CA ILE A 82 0.35 0.55 -13.59
C ILE A 82 0.70 -0.77 -12.92
N GLY A 83 2.00 -1.00 -12.74
CA GLY A 83 2.54 -2.21 -12.10
C GLY A 83 2.75 -2.02 -10.62
N LEU A 84 2.40 -3.04 -9.83
CA LEU A 84 2.50 -3.04 -8.38
C LEU A 84 2.94 -4.40 -7.83
N ILE A 85 3.44 -4.39 -6.60
CA ILE A 85 3.92 -5.55 -5.84
C ILE A 85 3.18 -5.54 -4.50
N ILE A 86 2.41 -6.59 -4.19
CA ILE A 86 1.67 -6.72 -2.92
C ILE A 86 2.38 -7.72 -2.01
N ASN A 87 2.66 -7.28 -0.78
CA ASN A 87 3.23 -8.09 0.28
C ASN A 87 2.23 -8.16 1.43
N ALA A 88 1.80 -9.37 1.81
CA ALA A 88 1.16 -9.60 3.10
C ALA A 88 2.26 -9.90 4.13
N ILE A 89 2.35 -9.05 5.15
CA ILE A 89 3.33 -9.17 6.23
C ILE A 89 2.56 -9.54 7.48
N ASP A 90 2.94 -10.61 8.15
CA ASP A 90 2.29 -11.10 9.36
C ASP A 90 2.68 -10.27 10.60
N SER A 91 2.03 -10.56 11.71
CA SER A 91 2.27 -9.89 13.01
C SER A 91 3.70 -10.06 13.56
N THR A 92 4.49 -11.00 13.04
CA THR A 92 5.90 -11.20 13.41
C THR A 92 6.85 -10.38 12.53
N GLY A 93 6.33 -9.73 11.47
CA GLY A 93 7.11 -9.00 10.49
C GLY A 93 7.62 -9.88 9.34
N ALA A 94 7.22 -11.14 9.27
CA ALA A 94 7.58 -12.04 8.18
C ALA A 94 6.59 -11.94 7.01
N ALA A 95 7.04 -12.26 5.80
CA ALA A 95 6.15 -12.38 4.65
C ALA A 95 5.26 -13.62 4.83
N TYR A 96 3.94 -13.45 4.69
CA TYR A 96 2.98 -14.55 4.80
C TYR A 96 3.05 -15.52 3.63
N ASP A 97 3.34 -15.00 2.44
CA ASP A 97 3.61 -15.73 1.21
C ASP A 97 4.57 -14.88 0.33
N THR A 98 5.02 -15.42 -0.78
CA THR A 98 5.76 -14.70 -1.81
C THR A 98 4.92 -13.54 -2.35
N ALA A 99 5.54 -12.36 -2.45
CA ALA A 99 4.87 -11.17 -2.94
C ALA A 99 4.27 -11.35 -4.34
N GLU A 100 3.04 -10.90 -4.53
CA GLU A 100 2.37 -10.95 -5.83
C GLU A 100 2.69 -9.70 -6.65
N THR A 101 3.19 -9.91 -7.87
CA THR A 101 3.53 -8.82 -8.79
C THR A 101 2.64 -8.85 -10.01
N PHE A 102 1.94 -7.75 -10.28
CA PHE A 102 1.06 -7.65 -11.45
C PHE A 102 0.89 -6.22 -11.94
N THR A 103 0.27 -6.10 -13.11
CA THR A 103 -0.07 -4.82 -13.75
C THR A 103 -1.58 -4.70 -13.82
N VAL A 104 -2.11 -3.53 -13.48
CA VAL A 104 -3.52 -3.18 -13.69
C VAL A 104 -3.60 -2.28 -14.90
N SER A 105 -4.35 -2.73 -15.92
CA SER A 105 -4.60 -1.96 -17.14
C SER A 105 -5.71 -0.95 -16.93
N ALA A 106 -5.71 0.11 -17.74
CA ALA A 106 -6.72 1.15 -17.67
C ALA A 106 -8.15 0.62 -17.79
N GLY A 107 -9.02 1.01 -16.85
CA GLY A 107 -10.43 0.61 -16.81
C GLY A 107 -10.67 -0.78 -16.24
N THR A 108 -9.65 -1.45 -15.70
CA THR A 108 -9.79 -2.80 -15.14
C THR A 108 -9.58 -2.83 -13.62
N THR A 109 -10.03 -3.94 -13.03
CA THR A 109 -9.86 -4.24 -11.60
C THR A 109 -9.23 -5.61 -11.46
N THR A 110 -8.13 -5.68 -10.71
CA THR A 110 -7.51 -6.95 -10.33
C THR A 110 -7.92 -7.29 -8.90
N ARG A 111 -8.38 -8.53 -8.71
CA ARG A 111 -8.74 -9.08 -7.40
C ARG A 111 -7.55 -9.79 -6.78
N VAL A 112 -7.39 -9.66 -5.47
CA VAL A 112 -6.32 -10.26 -4.69
C VAL A 112 -6.94 -10.88 -3.44
N PHE A 113 -6.55 -12.10 -3.13
CA PHE A 113 -6.99 -12.81 -1.95
C PHE A 113 -5.79 -13.19 -1.09
N ILE A 114 -5.90 -12.95 0.21
CA ILE A 114 -5.02 -13.56 1.21
C ILE A 114 -5.82 -14.67 1.86
N VAL A 115 -5.36 -15.91 1.73
CA VAL A 115 -6.11 -17.12 2.09
C VAL A 115 -5.24 -18.09 2.88
N PRO A 116 -5.85 -18.95 3.72
CA PRO A 116 -5.16 -20.10 4.27
C PRO A 116 -4.75 -21.10 3.17
N THR A 117 -3.82 -22.02 3.48
CA THR A 117 -3.47 -23.12 2.57
C THR A 117 -4.72 -23.91 2.20
N ASN A 118 -4.86 -24.26 0.91
CA ASN A 118 -5.92 -25.15 0.42
C ASN A 118 -7.36 -24.67 0.71
N HIS A 119 -7.61 -23.36 0.72
CA HIS A 119 -8.97 -22.83 0.84
C HIS A 119 -9.90 -23.45 -0.22
N ALA A 120 -11.03 -24.04 0.22
CA ALA A 120 -11.84 -24.94 -0.60
C ALA A 120 -12.45 -24.27 -1.87
N THR A 121 -12.93 -23.03 -1.72
CA THR A 121 -13.64 -22.29 -2.78
C THR A 121 -12.84 -21.12 -3.35
N VAL A 122 -12.19 -20.32 -2.50
CA VAL A 122 -11.39 -19.14 -2.86
C VAL A 122 -9.93 -19.54 -3.10
N ASN A 123 -9.62 -20.02 -4.31
CA ASN A 123 -8.28 -20.42 -4.71
C ASN A 123 -8.00 -20.16 -6.20
N SER A 124 -6.74 -20.31 -6.61
CA SER A 124 -6.28 -20.03 -7.97
C SER A 124 -6.85 -20.98 -9.03
N THR A 125 -7.32 -22.17 -8.65
CA THR A 125 -8.00 -23.10 -9.56
C THR A 125 -9.41 -22.61 -9.89
N ASN A 126 -10.15 -22.14 -8.89
CA ASN A 126 -11.54 -21.70 -9.05
C ASN A 126 -11.66 -20.25 -9.55
N ILE A 127 -10.69 -19.38 -9.23
CA ILE A 127 -10.70 -17.96 -9.59
C ILE A 127 -9.40 -17.59 -10.32
N THR A 128 -9.28 -18.02 -11.57
CA THR A 128 -8.06 -17.90 -12.39
C THR A 128 -7.63 -16.46 -12.71
N THR A 129 -8.53 -15.49 -12.55
CA THR A 129 -8.28 -14.07 -12.83
C THR A 129 -7.75 -13.29 -11.62
N ALA A 130 -7.75 -13.90 -10.44
CA ALA A 130 -7.31 -13.27 -9.21
C ALA A 130 -5.87 -13.63 -8.85
N LYS A 131 -5.28 -12.84 -7.96
CA LYS A 131 -3.98 -13.11 -7.33
C LYS A 131 -4.19 -13.67 -5.93
N PHE A 132 -3.26 -14.51 -5.49
CA PHE A 132 -3.38 -15.24 -4.23
C PHE A 132 -2.08 -15.13 -3.44
N LEU A 133 -2.24 -14.80 -2.17
CA LEU A 133 -1.20 -14.92 -1.15
C LEU A 133 -1.69 -16.01 -0.19
N ALA A 134 -1.16 -17.22 -0.35
CA ALA A 134 -1.63 -18.40 0.35
C ALA A 134 -0.55 -18.93 1.30
N GLY A 135 -0.82 -18.91 2.60
CA GLY A 135 0.16 -19.26 3.62
C GLY A 135 -0.26 -20.49 4.40
N THR A 136 -0.42 -20.33 5.71
CA THR A 136 -0.69 -21.39 6.72
C THR A 136 -2.18 -21.76 6.82
N SER A 137 -2.50 -22.83 7.56
CA SER A 137 -3.88 -23.23 7.89
C SER A 137 -4.46 -22.53 9.13
N ASP A 138 -3.58 -21.97 9.98
CA ASP A 138 -3.95 -21.41 11.27
C ASP A 138 -4.25 -19.92 11.18
N PHE A 139 -5.02 -19.41 12.16
CA PHE A 139 -5.30 -17.98 12.28
C PHE A 139 -4.01 -17.15 12.20
N THR A 140 -3.96 -16.26 11.24
CA THR A 140 -2.83 -15.34 11.01
C THR A 140 -3.37 -13.98 10.61
N TYR A 141 -2.65 -12.92 11.01
CA TYR A 141 -3.01 -11.54 10.70
C TYR A 141 -1.76 -10.68 10.59
N GLY A 142 -1.92 -9.48 10.05
CA GLY A 142 -0.85 -8.49 9.98
C GLY A 142 -1.24 -7.30 9.13
N HIS A 143 -0.30 -6.74 8.38
CA HIS A 143 -0.53 -5.59 7.50
C HIS A 143 -0.15 -5.90 6.05
N VAL A 144 -0.71 -5.14 5.11
CA VAL A 144 -0.39 -5.24 3.69
C VAL A 144 0.49 -4.05 3.32
N ARG A 145 1.58 -4.31 2.59
CA ARG A 145 2.42 -3.28 1.98
C ARG A 145 2.42 -3.46 0.47
N ILE A 146 2.06 -2.39 -0.23
CA ILE A 146 1.99 -2.35 -1.69
C ILE A 146 3.05 -1.37 -2.19
N ASN A 147 3.96 -1.86 -3.02
CA ASN A 147 5.04 -1.08 -3.61
C ASN A 147 4.81 -0.93 -5.13
N PRO A 148 5.25 0.17 -5.73
CA PRO A 148 5.22 0.32 -7.17
C PRO A 148 6.25 -0.64 -7.80
N LYS A 149 5.90 -1.24 -8.93
CA LYS A 149 6.87 -1.97 -9.76
C LYS A 149 7.79 -1.01 -10.51
N ALA A 150 7.29 0.19 -10.82
CA ALA A 150 8.05 1.20 -11.53
C ALA A 150 9.17 1.77 -10.64
N SER A 151 10.37 1.88 -11.21
CA SER A 151 11.54 2.44 -10.52
C SER A 151 11.56 3.97 -10.46
N ALA A 152 10.48 4.66 -10.81
CA ALA A 152 10.31 6.11 -10.70
C ALA A 152 8.84 6.42 -11.09
N PRO A 153 7.87 6.09 -10.22
CA PRO A 153 6.43 6.19 -10.49
C PRO A 153 5.95 7.63 -10.76
N GLN A 154 6.60 8.61 -10.13
CA GLN A 154 6.36 10.05 -10.25
C GLN A 154 6.88 10.68 -11.54
N LEU A 155 7.51 9.89 -12.43
CA LEU A 155 8.00 10.37 -13.70
C LEU A 155 7.28 9.68 -14.87
N ILE A 156 6.99 10.49 -15.89
CA ILE A 156 6.43 10.03 -17.16
C ILE A 156 7.58 9.54 -18.06
N PHE A 157 7.64 8.24 -18.34
CA PHE A 157 8.62 7.65 -19.27
C PHE A 157 7.96 7.22 -20.58
N GLY A 158 8.67 7.36 -21.70
CA GLY A 158 8.26 6.85 -23.01
C GLY A 158 9.49 6.47 -23.86
N ALA A 159 9.27 5.64 -24.88
CA ALA A 159 10.32 5.03 -25.72
C ALA A 159 11.27 6.04 -26.41
N GLN A 160 10.89 7.32 -26.52
CA GLN A 160 11.76 8.40 -26.98
C GLN A 160 12.17 9.35 -25.85
N GLY A 161 12.95 8.88 -24.87
CA GLY A 161 13.91 9.71 -24.14
C GLY A 161 13.43 11.06 -23.56
N CYS A 162 12.16 11.22 -23.17
CA CYS A 162 11.72 12.41 -22.42
C CYS A 162 12.22 12.26 -20.97
N GLY A 163 13.51 12.43 -20.76
CA GLY A 163 14.18 12.27 -19.46
C GLY A 163 13.66 13.25 -18.44
N GLY A 164 12.78 12.79 -17.53
CA GLY A 164 12.49 13.46 -16.26
C GLY A 164 12.05 14.93 -16.34
N ILE A 165 11.41 15.36 -17.44
CA ILE A 165 11.02 16.76 -17.60
C ILE A 165 9.73 17.03 -16.81
N ARG A 166 9.82 17.88 -15.78
CA ARG A 166 8.70 18.72 -15.34
C ARG A 166 8.30 19.56 -16.53
N SER A 167 7.19 19.22 -17.19
CA SER A 167 6.67 19.92 -18.37
C SER A 167 6.79 21.43 -18.19
N SER A 168 7.83 22.02 -18.79
CA SER A 168 8.02 23.45 -18.83
C SER A 168 8.96 23.78 -19.99
N VAL A 169 8.30 24.19 -21.08
CA VAL A 169 8.82 25.02 -22.17
C VAL A 169 9.69 24.33 -23.23
N ALA A 170 9.27 24.51 -24.49
CA ALA A 170 9.99 24.29 -25.76
C ALA A 170 10.02 22.87 -26.36
N GLY A 171 8.98 22.53 -27.13
CA GLY A 171 9.16 22.09 -28.52
C GLY A 171 9.82 20.74 -28.83
N GLY A 172 9.97 19.82 -27.89
CA GLY A 172 10.37 18.43 -28.15
C GLY A 172 9.16 17.49 -28.08
N GLU A 173 9.00 16.59 -29.05
CA GLU A 173 7.81 15.76 -29.34
C GLU A 173 7.40 14.76 -28.23
N CYS A 174 6.97 15.23 -27.05
CA CYS A 174 6.22 14.41 -26.08
C CYS A 174 4.68 14.60 -26.27
N SER A 175 4.23 14.83 -27.50
CA SER A 175 2.83 15.16 -27.88
C SER A 175 1.95 13.93 -28.20
N GLN A 176 2.42 12.72 -27.88
CA GLN A 176 1.61 11.49 -27.92
C GLN A 176 1.40 11.05 -26.46
N ILE A 177 0.40 11.64 -25.81
CA ILE A 177 0.16 11.55 -24.36
C ILE A 177 -0.54 10.23 -23.98
N THR A 178 -1.13 9.53 -24.94
CA THR A 178 -1.85 8.27 -24.72
C THR A 178 -0.91 7.18 -24.22
N GLY A 179 -1.14 6.69 -22.99
CA GLY A 179 -0.34 5.63 -22.36
C GLY A 179 0.93 6.10 -21.64
N ARG A 180 1.23 7.40 -21.62
CA ARG A 180 2.45 7.97 -21.00
C ARG A 180 2.21 8.63 -19.63
N GLY A 181 1.11 8.37 -18.94
CA GLY A 181 0.88 8.99 -17.63
C GLY A 181 1.78 8.45 -16.51
N PHE A 182 1.54 8.93 -15.29
CA PHE A 182 2.25 8.47 -14.11
C PHE A 182 1.98 6.98 -13.85
N ARG A 183 3.01 6.27 -13.42
CA ARG A 183 2.93 4.85 -13.04
C ARG A 183 2.87 4.72 -11.53
N ASP A 184 2.25 5.70 -10.89
CA ASP A 184 2.13 5.79 -9.46
C ASP A 184 0.94 4.98 -8.97
N ILE A 185 1.21 4.09 -8.02
CA ILE A 185 0.20 3.21 -7.44
C ILE A 185 -0.72 3.97 -6.49
N THR A 186 -0.30 5.12 -5.96
CA THR A 186 -1.15 5.98 -5.11
C THR A 186 -2.35 6.55 -5.87
N MET A 187 -2.29 6.56 -7.21
CA MET A 187 -3.38 6.98 -8.09
C MET A 187 -4.39 5.85 -8.37
N LEU A 188 -4.09 4.61 -8.00
CA LEU A 188 -5.03 3.49 -8.10
C LEU A 188 -6.07 3.56 -6.98
N THR A 189 -7.23 2.97 -7.21
CA THR A 189 -8.27 2.85 -6.18
C THR A 189 -8.18 1.48 -5.52
N TYR A 190 -8.16 1.49 -4.19
CA TYR A 190 -8.10 0.28 -3.37
C TYR A 190 -9.37 0.16 -2.55
N TRP A 191 -9.91 -1.05 -2.49
CA TRP A 191 -10.93 -1.41 -1.53
C TRP A 191 -10.75 -2.88 -1.16
N GLY A 192 -11.22 -3.24 0.02
CA GLY A 192 -11.03 -4.58 0.53
C GLY A 192 -11.87 -4.82 1.76
N SER A 193 -11.94 -6.09 2.14
CA SER A 193 -12.64 -6.52 3.34
C SER A 193 -12.05 -7.80 3.86
N VAL A 194 -12.09 -7.95 5.17
CA VAL A 194 -11.95 -9.25 5.83
C VAL A 194 -13.31 -9.92 5.81
N ILE A 195 -13.37 -11.16 5.33
CA ILE A 195 -14.59 -11.96 5.24
C ILE A 195 -14.54 -13.07 6.28
N ILE A 196 -15.60 -13.17 7.08
CA ILE A 196 -15.87 -14.25 8.02
C ILE A 196 -16.97 -15.13 7.42
N GLU A 197 -16.58 -16.29 6.91
CA GLU A 197 -17.43 -17.11 6.05
C GLU A 197 -18.63 -17.70 6.81
N ALA A 198 -18.42 -18.15 8.05
CA ALA A 198 -19.45 -18.81 8.85
C ALA A 198 -20.72 -17.96 9.03
N ASN A 199 -20.59 -16.63 9.03
CA ASN A 199 -21.71 -15.69 9.16
C ASN A 199 -21.98 -14.88 7.90
N THR A 200 -21.20 -15.09 6.81
CA THR A 200 -21.21 -14.21 5.62
C THR A 200 -21.09 -12.73 6.00
N THR A 201 -20.28 -12.44 7.02
CA THR A 201 -20.05 -11.09 7.53
C THR A 201 -18.62 -10.67 7.22
N GLY A 202 -18.32 -9.40 7.44
CA GLY A 202 -16.96 -8.90 7.29
C GLY A 202 -16.86 -7.46 7.77
N PHE A 203 -15.66 -6.91 7.64
CA PHE A 203 -15.41 -5.49 7.86
C PHE A 203 -14.51 -4.96 6.76
N ALA A 204 -14.73 -3.71 6.39
CA ALA A 204 -13.96 -3.03 5.36
C ALA A 204 -12.52 -2.79 5.83
N MET A 205 -11.60 -2.89 4.89
CA MET A 205 -10.20 -2.51 5.10
C MET A 205 -10.01 -1.03 4.79
N GLU A 206 -9.09 -0.42 5.53
CA GLU A 206 -8.56 0.90 5.24
C GLU A 206 -7.29 0.79 4.39
N PHE A 207 -7.14 1.71 3.44
CA PHE A 207 -5.92 1.83 2.64
C PHE A 207 -5.41 3.25 2.79
N VAL A 208 -4.15 3.37 3.19
CA VAL A 208 -3.43 4.64 3.34
C VAL A 208 -2.41 4.70 2.21
N GLY A 209 -2.62 5.60 1.26
CA GLY A 209 -1.64 5.92 0.22
C GLY A 209 -0.81 7.12 0.62
N ASP A 210 0.39 7.22 0.06
CA ASP A 210 1.34 8.32 0.31
C ASP A 210 1.46 8.62 1.81
N MET A 211 2.20 7.77 2.51
CA MET A 211 2.40 7.90 3.95
C MET A 211 3.40 9.02 4.28
N ASN A 212 3.74 9.90 3.33
CA ASN A 212 4.66 11.02 3.52
C ASN A 212 3.95 12.33 3.90
N ASP A 213 2.64 12.36 4.12
CA ASP A 213 1.84 13.57 4.40
C ASP A 213 2.06 14.21 5.80
N SER A 214 3.31 14.42 6.21
CA SER A 214 3.64 15.38 7.26
C SER A 214 5.03 15.98 7.03
N HIS A 215 5.09 17.02 6.20
CA HIS A 215 6.31 17.82 6.03
C HIS A 215 6.20 19.16 6.74
N ASN A 216 7.29 19.59 7.35
CA ASN A 216 7.47 20.98 7.76
C ASN A 216 7.95 21.76 6.53
N PRO A 217 7.36 22.91 6.15
CA PRO A 217 7.93 23.76 5.11
C PRO A 217 9.40 24.08 5.43
N SER A 218 10.27 24.08 4.42
CA SER A 218 11.71 24.25 4.64
C SER A 218 12.00 25.57 5.37
N LEU A 219 12.58 25.47 6.56
CA LEU A 219 13.17 26.61 7.25
C LEU A 219 14.43 27.01 6.47
N ASN A 220 14.29 27.99 5.59
CA ASN A 220 15.33 28.71 4.81
C ASN A 220 15.35 28.55 3.29
N GLY A 221 14.20 28.42 2.61
CA GLY A 221 14.11 28.79 1.18
C GLY A 221 15.10 28.09 0.24
N ALA A 222 15.66 26.96 0.66
CA ALA A 222 16.52 26.14 -0.17
C ALA A 222 15.62 25.46 -1.20
N VAL A 223 15.69 25.96 -2.42
CA VAL A 223 14.97 25.42 -3.57
C VAL A 223 15.43 23.96 -3.78
N GLY A 224 14.51 23.01 -3.61
CA GLY A 224 14.67 21.67 -4.19
C GLY A 224 14.85 20.48 -3.26
N TYR A 225 14.81 20.64 -1.94
CA TYR A 225 14.82 19.48 -1.03
C TYR A 225 13.57 19.46 -0.17
N MET A 226 12.72 18.45 -0.40
CA MET A 226 11.70 18.06 0.57
C MET A 226 12.48 17.45 1.74
N THR A 227 12.30 18.00 2.93
CA THR A 227 12.90 17.45 4.15
C THR A 227 11.74 16.87 4.94
N SER A 228 11.83 15.59 5.28
CA SER A 228 10.89 14.96 6.22
C SER A 228 10.81 15.78 7.51
N GLY A 229 9.59 15.94 8.03
CA GLY A 229 9.32 16.78 9.20
C GLY A 229 10.08 16.31 10.45
N PRO A 230 10.35 17.20 11.42
CA PRO A 230 10.92 16.80 12.69
C PRO A 230 9.94 15.89 13.42
N ASN A 231 10.37 14.67 13.72
CA ASN A 231 9.67 13.81 14.67
C ASN A 231 9.60 14.54 16.01
N LEU A 232 8.38 14.80 16.50
CA LEU A 232 8.17 15.07 17.91
C LEU A 232 8.41 13.76 18.67
N GLN A 233 9.64 13.65 19.17
CA GLN A 233 10.20 12.79 20.24
C GLN A 233 9.70 11.34 20.36
#